data_AF-A0A7Y8NR13-F1
#
_entry.id   AF-A0A7Y8NR13-F1
#
_cell.length_a   1.000
_cell.length_b   1.000
_cell.length_c   1.000
_cell.angle_alpha   90.00
_cell.angle_beta   90.00
_cell.angle_gamma   90.00
#
_symmetry.space_group_name_H-M   'P 1'
#
loop_
_entity.id
_entity.type
_entity.pdbx_description
1 polymer ?
#
loop_
_entity_poly.entity_id
_entity_poly.type
_entity_poly.pdbx_seq_one_letter_code
_entity_poly.pdbx_strand_id
1 'polypeptide(L)'
;MARVSFEELLDAGVHFGHLRRKWNPNMAPYIFMERNGIHIIDLYKTIAKVDEAAAALKQIAKSGKKILFVATKKQAKDIVADHVKKVGMPYVTERWPGGMLTNFATIRKAVRKMSTIDKLLNTPNYTSISKRERLQISRERAKLEKNLGSISDLNRLPAALFIVDISKERIAIAEARRLNIPTFAIVDTNSNPNLVDFPIPANDDASKAISLIVWKMIEAIEEGLMERKIDKDKRSDDEGVDSDNSTEGRAYDIDDEEDPELKKLAKQKANDEGEVMKRPRKPAAGGNRGPVRKPAGGGAPKKKF
;
A
#
# COMPACT_ATOMS: atom_id res chain seq x y z
N MET A 1 17.35 -21.30 8.31
CA MET A 1 17.86 -20.84 7.01
C MET A 1 17.60 -21.92 5.99
N ALA A 2 16.47 -21.82 5.31
CA ALA A 2 16.22 -22.55 4.09
C ALA A 2 17.27 -22.15 3.04
N ARG A 3 18.31 -22.98 2.89
CA ARG A 3 19.33 -22.78 1.84
C ARG A 3 18.70 -23.13 0.50
N VAL A 4 18.92 -22.29 -0.50
CA VAL A 4 18.48 -22.59 -1.87
C VAL A 4 19.46 -23.57 -2.50
N SER A 5 18.96 -24.63 -3.12
CA SER A 5 19.82 -25.57 -3.85
C SER A 5 20.17 -25.00 -5.23
N PHE A 6 21.35 -25.37 -5.73
CA PHE A 6 21.78 -25.01 -7.08
C PHE A 6 20.82 -25.58 -8.14
N GLU A 7 20.39 -26.82 -7.95
CA GLU A 7 19.44 -27.53 -8.81
C GLU A 7 18.09 -26.80 -8.87
N GLU A 8 17.58 -26.34 -7.72
CA GLU A 8 16.33 -25.57 -7.66
C GLU A 8 16.41 -24.26 -8.49
N LEU A 9 17.53 -23.53 -8.38
CA LEU A 9 17.76 -22.31 -9.15
C LEU A 9 17.90 -22.58 -10.65
N LEU A 10 18.54 -23.70 -11.00
CA LEU A 10 18.73 -24.12 -12.38
C LEU A 10 17.38 -24.46 -13.03
N ASP A 11 16.57 -25.30 -12.37
CA ASP A 11 15.26 -25.75 -12.83
C ASP A 11 14.24 -24.61 -12.92
N ALA A 12 14.31 -23.64 -12.00
CA ALA A 12 13.47 -22.45 -12.02
C ALA A 12 13.88 -21.44 -13.11
N GLY A 13 15.04 -21.63 -13.78
CA GLY A 13 15.52 -20.75 -14.84
C GLY A 13 16.07 -19.41 -14.34
N VAL A 14 16.61 -19.37 -13.12
CA VAL A 14 17.15 -18.14 -12.49
C VAL A 14 18.41 -17.64 -13.17
N HIS A 15 19.17 -18.55 -13.80
CA HIS A 15 20.46 -18.28 -14.44
C HIS A 15 20.34 -17.55 -15.78
N PHE A 16 19.16 -17.47 -16.39
CA PHE A 16 19.00 -16.78 -17.67
C PHE A 16 18.98 -15.26 -17.48
N GLY A 17 19.90 -14.57 -18.13
CA GLY A 17 19.88 -13.12 -18.24
C GLY A 17 19.30 -12.63 -19.57
N HIS A 18 19.66 -11.41 -19.94
CA HIS A 18 19.25 -10.75 -21.16
C HIS A 18 20.26 -10.94 -22.30
N LEU A 19 19.88 -10.46 -23.49
CA LEU A 19 20.72 -10.40 -24.68
C LEU A 19 21.97 -9.53 -24.45
N ARG A 20 23.10 -9.93 -25.05
CA ARG A 20 24.39 -9.21 -24.99
C ARG A 20 24.30 -7.69 -25.21
N ARG A 21 23.50 -7.26 -26.17
CA ARG A 21 23.34 -5.83 -26.51
C ARG A 21 22.66 -4.99 -25.42
N LYS A 22 21.98 -5.62 -24.45
CA LYS A 22 21.23 -4.95 -23.38
C LYS A 22 21.95 -4.99 -22.03
N TRP A 23 23.11 -5.62 -21.95
CA TRP A 23 23.80 -5.85 -20.68
C TRP A 23 24.40 -4.56 -20.10
N ASN A 24 24.52 -4.53 -18.79
CA ASN A 24 25.20 -3.50 -18.04
C ASN A 24 26.62 -3.97 -17.68
N PRO A 25 27.70 -3.21 -17.99
CA PRO A 25 29.07 -3.61 -17.66
C PRO A 25 29.31 -3.88 -16.17
N ASN A 26 28.57 -3.21 -15.28
CA ASN A 26 28.70 -3.44 -13.82
C ASN A 26 28.18 -4.82 -13.39
N MET A 27 27.44 -5.53 -14.25
CA MET A 27 27.04 -6.93 -14.00
C MET A 27 28.10 -7.95 -14.39
N ALA A 28 29.24 -7.54 -14.98
CA ALA A 28 30.33 -8.45 -15.36
C ALA A 28 30.76 -9.42 -14.24
N PRO A 29 30.88 -9.01 -12.96
CA PRO A 29 31.27 -9.93 -11.89
C PRO A 29 30.26 -11.06 -11.65
N TYR A 30 28.98 -10.87 -12.01
CA TYR A 30 27.90 -11.83 -11.78
C TYR A 30 27.57 -12.70 -12.99
N ILE A 31 28.11 -12.37 -14.17
CA ILE A 31 27.90 -13.13 -15.39
C ILE A 31 28.94 -14.24 -15.46
N PHE A 32 28.49 -15.47 -15.66
CA PHE A 32 29.34 -16.65 -15.82
C PHE A 32 29.87 -16.76 -17.26
N MET A 33 28.95 -16.77 -18.24
CA MET A 33 29.30 -16.88 -19.66
C MET A 33 28.19 -16.34 -20.56
N GLU A 34 28.43 -16.33 -21.87
CA GLU A 34 27.42 -16.05 -22.89
C GLU A 34 27.18 -17.32 -23.72
N ARG A 35 25.90 -17.65 -23.96
CA ARG A 35 25.51 -18.76 -24.85
C ARG A 35 24.37 -18.31 -25.75
N ASN A 36 24.51 -18.50 -27.06
CA ASN A 36 23.50 -18.13 -28.05
C ASN A 36 23.05 -16.65 -27.95
N GLY A 37 23.97 -15.75 -27.60
CA GLY A 37 23.69 -14.31 -27.46
C GLY A 37 22.98 -13.90 -26.16
N ILE A 38 22.75 -14.84 -25.23
CA ILE A 38 22.14 -14.61 -23.91
C ILE A 38 23.22 -14.76 -22.83
N HIS A 39 23.26 -13.82 -21.89
CA HIS A 39 24.13 -13.92 -20.72
C HIS A 39 23.58 -14.93 -19.72
N ILE A 40 24.47 -15.77 -19.19
CA ILE A 40 24.18 -16.73 -18.13
C ILE A 40 24.76 -16.16 -16.83
N ILE A 41 23.92 -16.04 -15.82
CA ILE A 41 24.25 -15.57 -14.49
C ILE A 41 24.89 -16.72 -13.69
N ASP A 42 25.91 -16.41 -12.92
CA ASP A 42 26.61 -17.33 -12.03
C ASP A 42 25.75 -17.65 -10.79
N LEU A 43 25.16 -18.84 -10.78
CA LEU A 43 24.27 -19.28 -9.69
C LEU A 43 24.97 -19.42 -8.35
N TYR A 44 26.28 -19.70 -8.30
CA TYR A 44 26.98 -19.75 -7.01
C TYR A 44 27.02 -18.38 -6.34
N LYS A 45 27.18 -17.32 -7.14
CA LYS A 45 27.07 -15.93 -6.66
C LYS A 45 25.64 -15.58 -6.28
N THR A 46 24.65 -16.07 -7.03
CA THR A 46 23.24 -15.93 -6.67
C THR A 46 22.95 -16.54 -5.30
N ILE A 47 23.38 -17.78 -5.04
CA ILE A 47 23.18 -18.46 -3.74
C ILE A 47 23.79 -17.63 -2.60
N ALA A 48 25.05 -17.22 -2.74
CA ALA A 48 25.72 -16.41 -1.73
C ALA A 48 24.97 -15.08 -1.43
N LYS A 49 24.47 -14.42 -2.48
CA LYS A 49 23.73 -13.16 -2.35
C LYS A 49 22.31 -13.34 -1.82
N VAL A 50 21.66 -14.46 -2.15
CA VAL A 50 20.37 -14.85 -1.56
C VAL A 50 20.53 -15.08 -0.06
N ASP A 51 21.57 -15.80 0.36
CA ASP A 51 21.82 -16.07 1.78
C ASP A 51 22.11 -14.78 2.56
N GLU A 52 22.92 -13.88 1.99
CA GLU A 52 23.21 -12.55 2.56
C GLU A 52 21.93 -11.72 2.72
N ALA A 53 21.12 -11.64 1.67
CA ALA A 53 19.85 -10.90 1.67
C ALA A 53 18.84 -11.51 2.66
N ALA A 54 18.69 -12.84 2.66
CA ALA A 54 17.79 -13.56 3.56
C ALA A 54 18.17 -13.34 5.03
N ALA A 55 19.46 -13.41 5.36
CA ALA A 55 19.94 -13.17 6.71
C ALA A 55 19.62 -11.75 7.19
N ALA A 56 19.86 -10.73 6.35
CA ALA A 56 19.56 -9.34 6.69
C ALA A 56 18.05 -9.08 6.83
N LEU A 57 17.22 -9.61 5.91
CA LEU A 57 15.75 -9.50 5.99
C LEU A 57 15.19 -10.19 7.23
N LYS A 58 15.74 -11.34 7.61
CA LYS A 58 15.39 -12.05 8.84
C LYS A 58 15.64 -11.18 10.07
N GLN A 59 16.79 -10.51 10.16
CA GLN A 59 17.09 -9.60 11.28
C GLN A 59 16.14 -8.41 11.33
N ILE A 60 15.81 -7.82 10.16
CA ILE A 60 14.84 -6.71 10.08
C ILE A 60 13.46 -7.18 10.56
N ALA A 61 13.01 -8.35 10.11
CA ALA A 61 11.74 -8.94 10.52
C ALA A 61 11.70 -9.26 12.02
N LYS A 62 12.81 -9.79 12.58
CA LYS A 62 12.97 -10.05 14.01
C LYS A 62 12.84 -8.79 14.86
N SER A 63 13.36 -7.66 14.38
CA SER A 63 13.17 -6.35 15.04
C SER A 63 11.71 -5.85 15.02
N GLY A 64 10.84 -6.50 14.24
CA GLY A 64 9.42 -6.17 14.15
C GLY A 64 9.09 -5.04 13.18
N LYS A 65 10.06 -4.59 12.39
CA LYS A 65 9.87 -3.56 11.40
C LYS A 65 9.26 -4.14 10.12
N LYS A 66 8.56 -3.30 9.35
CA LYS A 66 7.90 -3.70 8.11
C LYS A 66 8.86 -3.59 6.92
N ILE A 67 8.79 -4.59 6.05
CA ILE A 67 9.53 -4.67 4.78
C ILE A 67 8.51 -4.47 3.66
N LEU A 68 8.75 -3.51 2.76
CA LEU A 68 7.84 -3.21 1.66
C LEU A 68 8.33 -3.89 0.37
N PHE A 69 7.49 -4.76 -0.20
CA PHE A 69 7.78 -5.40 -1.48
C PHE A 69 7.28 -4.54 -2.65
N VAL A 70 8.06 -4.43 -3.72
CA VAL A 70 7.73 -3.61 -4.89
C VAL A 70 7.94 -4.42 -6.16
N ALA A 71 6.89 -4.59 -6.95
CA ALA A 71 6.95 -5.35 -8.20
C ALA A 71 5.84 -4.91 -9.17
N THR A 72 6.11 -4.01 -10.11
CA THR A 72 5.10 -3.60 -11.10
C THR A 72 5.11 -4.46 -12.38
N LYS A 73 6.10 -5.34 -12.51
CA LYS A 73 6.28 -6.24 -13.65
C LYS A 73 5.18 -7.31 -13.68
N LYS A 74 4.56 -7.52 -14.85
CA LYS A 74 3.38 -8.41 -15.01
C LYS A 74 3.63 -9.81 -14.46
N GLN A 75 4.83 -10.35 -14.69
CA GLN A 75 5.25 -11.69 -14.28
C GLN A 75 5.42 -11.84 -12.76
N ALA A 76 5.54 -10.72 -12.03
CA ALA A 76 5.82 -10.67 -10.61
C ALA A 76 4.62 -10.20 -9.76
N LYS A 77 3.63 -9.52 -10.35
CA LYS A 77 2.51 -8.89 -9.61
C LYS A 77 1.78 -9.89 -8.71
N ASP A 78 1.27 -10.95 -9.30
CA ASP A 78 0.42 -11.92 -8.60
C ASP A 78 1.25 -12.74 -7.60
N ILE A 79 2.48 -13.11 -7.99
CA ILE A 79 3.44 -13.83 -7.14
C ILE A 79 3.72 -13.05 -5.86
N VAL A 80 4.09 -11.77 -6.00
CA VAL A 80 4.42 -10.94 -4.84
C VAL A 80 3.17 -10.70 -3.99
N ALA A 81 2.02 -10.43 -4.60
CA ALA A 81 0.77 -10.27 -3.85
C ALA A 81 0.42 -11.52 -3.03
N ASP A 82 0.43 -12.71 -3.63
CA ASP A 82 -0.02 -13.95 -3.02
C ASP A 82 0.92 -14.42 -1.91
N HIS A 83 2.23 -14.31 -2.11
CA HIS A 83 3.20 -14.75 -1.10
C HIS A 83 3.34 -13.73 0.04
N VAL A 84 3.43 -12.43 -0.26
CA VAL A 84 3.68 -11.41 0.77
C VAL A 84 2.45 -11.18 1.65
N LYS A 85 1.24 -11.29 1.09
CA LYS A 85 -0.02 -11.18 1.83
C LYS A 85 -0.13 -12.21 2.96
N LYS A 86 0.40 -13.42 2.78
CA LYS A 86 0.40 -14.49 3.80
C LYS A 86 1.16 -14.08 5.07
N VAL A 87 2.19 -13.25 4.93
CA VAL A 87 3.08 -12.83 6.04
C VAL A 87 2.66 -11.49 6.64
N GLY A 88 1.66 -10.82 6.07
CA GLY A 88 1.19 -9.52 6.57
C GLY A 88 2.24 -8.41 6.42
N MET A 89 3.08 -8.51 5.39
CA MET A 89 4.00 -7.46 4.98
C MET A 89 3.37 -6.59 3.89
N PRO A 90 3.67 -5.29 3.85
CA PRO A 90 3.14 -4.41 2.81
C PRO A 90 3.79 -4.70 1.45
N TYR A 91 3.04 -4.50 0.37
CA TYR A 91 3.52 -4.69 -1.00
C TYR A 91 2.93 -3.65 -1.97
N VAL A 92 3.56 -3.39 -3.11
CA VAL A 92 3.04 -2.54 -4.19
C VAL A 92 3.25 -3.28 -5.50
N THR A 93 2.15 -3.69 -6.12
CA THR A 93 2.17 -4.47 -7.37
C THR A 93 1.70 -3.69 -8.59
N GLU A 94 1.06 -2.54 -8.39
CA GLU A 94 0.49 -1.78 -9.48
C GLU A 94 1.45 -0.76 -10.04
N ARG A 95 1.30 0.52 -9.70
CA ARG A 95 2.21 1.57 -10.15
C ARG A 95 2.82 2.20 -8.92
N TRP A 96 4.14 2.36 -8.90
CA TRP A 96 4.81 3.19 -7.92
C TRP A 96 4.50 4.68 -8.16
N PRO A 97 3.73 5.36 -7.30
CA PRO A 97 3.57 6.80 -7.39
C PRO A 97 4.88 7.48 -6.96
N GLY A 98 5.33 8.47 -7.71
CA GLY A 98 6.47 9.28 -7.28
C GLY A 98 6.14 10.03 -5.99
N GLY A 99 7.09 10.10 -5.06
CA GLY A 99 6.88 10.66 -3.74
C GLY A 99 6.30 9.66 -2.73
N MET A 100 6.28 8.36 -3.03
CA MET A 100 5.67 7.38 -2.15
C MET A 100 6.34 7.32 -0.77
N LEU A 101 7.67 7.39 -0.74
CA LEU A 101 8.47 7.40 0.47
C LEU A 101 8.89 8.83 0.83
N THR A 102 9.31 9.62 -0.15
CA THR A 102 9.83 10.98 0.09
C THR A 102 8.74 11.98 0.47
N ASN A 103 7.50 11.75 0.06
CA ASN A 103 6.32 12.52 0.46
C ASN A 103 5.26 11.62 1.12
N PHE A 104 5.70 10.87 2.13
CA PHE A 104 4.85 9.90 2.83
C PHE A 104 3.62 10.53 3.50
N ALA A 105 3.70 11.79 3.93
CA ALA A 105 2.57 12.51 4.51
C ALA A 105 1.39 12.62 3.52
N THR A 106 1.65 12.95 2.25
CA THR A 106 0.60 13.00 1.22
C THR A 106 0.04 11.61 0.90
N ILE A 107 0.88 10.58 0.85
CA ILE A 107 0.40 9.19 0.64
C ILE A 107 -0.51 8.76 1.79
N ARG A 108 -0.14 9.09 3.04
CA ARG A 108 -0.96 8.80 4.21
C ARG A 108 -2.33 9.52 4.13
N LYS A 109 -2.38 10.76 3.61
CA LYS A 109 -3.65 11.44 3.34
C LYS A 109 -4.52 10.67 2.34
N ALA A 110 -3.94 10.13 1.28
CA ALA A 110 -4.66 9.29 0.31
C ALA A 110 -5.18 7.97 0.93
N VAL A 111 -4.40 7.33 1.82
CA VAL A 111 -4.82 6.16 2.59
C VAL A 111 -5.95 6.52 3.58
N ARG A 112 -5.85 7.65 4.29
CA ARG A 112 -6.93 8.15 5.17
C ARG A 112 -8.22 8.39 4.38
N LYS A 113 -8.12 8.96 3.16
CA LYS A 113 -9.28 9.14 2.26
C LYS A 113 -9.99 7.82 1.94
N MET A 114 -9.22 6.75 1.71
CA MET A 114 -9.75 5.41 1.49
C MET A 114 -10.60 4.93 2.68
N SER A 115 -10.09 5.08 3.90
CA SER A 115 -10.84 4.75 5.13
C SER A 115 -12.09 5.62 5.33
N THR A 116 -12.02 6.91 4.98
CA THR A 116 -13.19 7.80 5.00
C THR A 116 -14.27 7.35 4.03
N ILE A 117 -13.89 6.88 2.83
CA ILE A 117 -14.84 6.31 1.87
C ILE A 117 -15.48 5.04 2.43
N ASP A 118 -14.71 4.15 3.08
CA ASP A 118 -15.27 2.96 3.73
C ASP A 118 -16.31 3.30 4.81
N LYS A 119 -16.05 4.31 5.63
CA LYS A 119 -17.02 4.81 6.62
C LYS A 119 -18.28 5.36 5.96
N LEU A 120 -18.13 6.08 4.85
CA LEU A 120 -19.26 6.60 4.08
C LEU A 120 -20.11 5.47 3.49
N LEU A 121 -19.49 4.43 2.93
CA LEU A 121 -20.17 3.25 2.37
C LEU A 121 -20.99 2.50 3.43
N ASN A 122 -20.51 2.48 4.67
CA ASN A 122 -21.19 1.82 5.80
C ASN A 122 -22.29 2.68 6.46
N THR A 123 -22.42 3.95 6.07
CA THR A 123 -23.42 4.86 6.65
C THR A 123 -24.76 4.74 5.91
N PRO A 124 -25.93 4.77 6.61
CA PRO A 124 -27.25 4.70 5.98
C PRO A 124 -27.50 5.75 4.88
N ASN A 125 -26.88 6.93 5.04
CA ASN A 125 -26.92 8.07 4.11
C ASN A 125 -26.27 7.77 2.74
N TYR A 126 -25.57 6.66 2.56
CA TYR A 126 -25.05 6.27 1.24
C TYR A 126 -26.19 5.94 0.25
N THR A 127 -27.33 5.49 0.76
CA THR A 127 -28.49 5.16 -0.08
C THR A 127 -29.20 6.38 -0.64
N SER A 128 -29.11 7.55 0.03
CA SER A 128 -29.70 8.82 -0.41
C SER A 128 -28.87 9.57 -1.46
N ILE A 129 -27.63 9.17 -1.69
CA ILE A 129 -26.73 9.76 -2.70
C ILE A 129 -27.16 9.34 -4.11
N SER A 130 -26.98 10.22 -5.10
CA SER A 130 -27.35 9.93 -6.49
C SER A 130 -26.57 8.74 -7.05
N LYS A 131 -27.16 8.00 -8.01
CA LYS A 131 -26.49 6.85 -8.66
C LYS A 131 -25.15 7.24 -9.30
N ARG A 132 -25.05 8.47 -9.82
CA ARG A 132 -23.82 9.00 -10.45
C ARG A 132 -22.70 9.18 -9.44
N GLU A 133 -22.98 9.83 -8.32
CA GLU A 133 -22.01 10.04 -7.24
C GLU A 133 -21.60 8.72 -6.60
N ARG A 134 -22.57 7.81 -6.39
CA ARG A 134 -22.31 6.45 -5.91
C ARG A 134 -21.28 5.72 -6.76
N LEU A 135 -21.45 5.79 -8.09
CA LEU A 135 -20.52 5.18 -9.04
C LEU A 135 -19.13 5.83 -8.99
N GLN A 136 -19.06 7.15 -8.81
CA GLN A 136 -17.77 7.85 -8.68
C GLN A 136 -17.04 7.44 -7.41
N ILE A 137 -17.73 7.41 -6.26
CA ILE A 137 -17.18 6.98 -4.97
C ILE A 137 -16.68 5.53 -5.06
N SER A 138 -17.48 4.63 -5.64
CA SER A 138 -17.09 3.23 -5.83
C SER A 138 -15.85 3.07 -6.72
N ARG A 139 -15.78 3.80 -7.83
CA ARG A 139 -14.60 3.80 -8.72
C ARG A 139 -13.36 4.34 -8.03
N GLU A 140 -13.51 5.41 -7.26
CA GLU A 140 -12.41 5.98 -6.48
C GLU A 140 -11.91 5.00 -5.42
N ARG A 141 -12.83 4.35 -4.68
CA ARG A 141 -12.48 3.34 -3.68
C ARG A 141 -11.73 2.16 -4.30
N ALA A 142 -12.22 1.64 -5.43
CA ALA A 142 -11.58 0.53 -6.13
C ALA A 142 -10.19 0.91 -6.65
N LYS A 143 -10.01 2.15 -7.13
CA LYS A 143 -8.71 2.65 -7.56
C LYS A 143 -7.73 2.81 -6.40
N LEU A 144 -8.19 3.31 -5.25
CA LEU A 144 -7.37 3.45 -4.05
C LEU A 144 -7.00 2.07 -3.49
N GLU A 145 -7.94 1.13 -3.40
CA GLU A 145 -7.69 -0.25 -2.94
C GLU A 145 -6.62 -0.92 -3.79
N LYS A 146 -6.78 -0.84 -5.10
CA LYS A 146 -5.88 -1.49 -6.05
C LYS A 146 -4.44 -0.96 -5.95
N ASN A 147 -4.26 0.33 -5.65
CA ASN A 147 -2.93 0.94 -5.63
C ASN A 147 -2.30 0.98 -4.23
N LEU A 148 -3.09 1.18 -3.18
CA LEU A 148 -2.63 1.49 -1.82
C LEU A 148 -3.24 0.59 -0.74
N GLY A 149 -4.10 -0.38 -1.09
CA GLY A 149 -4.81 -1.23 -0.12
C GLY A 149 -3.85 -1.98 0.82
N SER A 150 -2.77 -2.52 0.27
CA SER A 150 -1.71 -3.26 0.97
C SER A 150 -0.83 -2.40 1.89
N ILE A 151 -0.83 -1.07 1.73
CA ILE A 151 -0.09 -0.14 2.59
C ILE A 151 -1.01 0.61 3.56
N SER A 152 -2.29 0.21 3.63
CA SER A 152 -3.28 0.88 4.49
C SER A 152 -2.88 0.86 5.97
N ASP A 153 -2.29 -0.24 6.42
CA ASP A 153 -1.81 -0.43 7.79
C ASP A 153 -0.43 0.21 8.06
N LEU A 154 0.17 0.87 7.06
CA LEU A 154 1.52 1.42 7.16
C LEU A 154 1.51 2.81 7.79
N ASN A 155 1.80 2.88 9.09
CA ASN A 155 1.84 4.15 9.83
C ASN A 155 3.18 4.89 9.72
N ARG A 156 4.28 4.15 9.57
CA ARG A 156 5.65 4.65 9.51
C ARG A 156 6.32 4.17 8.23
N LEU A 157 7.41 4.82 7.82
CA LEU A 157 8.20 4.39 6.67
C LEU A 157 8.66 2.93 6.86
N PRO A 158 8.72 2.14 5.78
CA PRO A 158 9.25 0.79 5.84
C PRO A 158 10.75 0.83 6.18
N ALA A 159 11.23 -0.20 6.89
CA ALA A 159 12.63 -0.27 7.28
C ALA A 159 13.53 -0.83 6.17
N ALA A 160 12.94 -1.49 5.16
CA ALA A 160 13.63 -1.99 4.00
C ALA A 160 12.66 -2.12 2.82
N LEU A 161 13.21 -2.10 1.61
CA LEU A 161 12.48 -2.41 0.39
C LEU A 161 13.01 -3.67 -0.25
N PHE A 162 12.11 -4.53 -0.73
CA PHE A 162 12.44 -5.63 -1.64
C PHE A 162 11.87 -5.34 -3.02
N ILE A 163 12.70 -5.27 -4.05
CA ILE A 163 12.33 -4.76 -5.38
C ILE A 163 12.57 -5.84 -6.44
N VAL A 164 11.57 -6.07 -7.28
CA VAL A 164 11.69 -6.93 -8.48
C VAL A 164 11.91 -6.03 -9.69
N ASP A 165 13.07 -6.16 -10.33
CA ASP A 165 13.53 -5.35 -11.49
C ASP A 165 13.87 -3.88 -11.13
N ILE A 166 15.16 -3.61 -10.94
CA ILE A 166 15.71 -2.27 -10.70
C ILE A 166 15.40 -1.30 -11.83
N SER A 167 15.50 -1.77 -13.08
CA SER A 167 15.36 -0.92 -14.26
C SER A 167 13.92 -0.42 -14.39
N LYS A 168 12.95 -1.25 -14.03
CA LYS A 168 11.54 -0.85 -13.98
C LYS A 168 11.25 0.09 -12.82
N GLU A 169 11.79 -0.19 -11.63
CA GLU A 169 11.48 0.53 -10.39
C GLU A 169 12.53 1.57 -9.96
N ARG A 170 13.15 2.23 -10.93
CA ARG A 170 14.16 3.27 -10.69
C ARG A 170 13.72 4.38 -9.72
N ILE A 171 12.43 4.72 -9.70
CA ILE A 171 11.88 5.77 -8.83
C ILE A 171 11.87 5.30 -7.38
N ALA A 172 11.45 4.07 -7.12
CA ALA A 172 11.43 3.48 -5.78
C ALA A 172 12.86 3.44 -5.19
N ILE A 173 13.84 3.06 -6.01
CA ILE A 173 15.25 3.01 -5.61
C ILE A 173 15.81 4.40 -5.33
N ALA A 174 15.52 5.38 -6.19
CA ALA A 174 15.97 6.75 -6.00
C ALA A 174 15.40 7.36 -4.70
N GLU A 175 14.13 7.10 -4.41
CA GLU A 175 13.50 7.53 -3.16
C GLU A 175 14.07 6.83 -1.93
N ALA A 176 14.27 5.50 -2.00
CA ALA A 176 14.85 4.71 -0.92
C ALA A 176 16.26 5.20 -0.56
N ARG A 177 17.12 5.40 -1.58
CA ARG A 177 18.47 5.93 -1.40
C ARG A 177 18.49 7.32 -0.81
N ARG A 178 17.57 8.20 -1.21
CA ARG A 178 17.48 9.55 -0.64
C ARG A 178 17.12 9.53 0.85
N LEU A 179 16.38 8.52 1.30
CA LEU A 179 15.94 8.35 2.68
C LEU A 179 16.81 7.37 3.48
N ASN A 180 17.90 6.86 2.90
CA ASN A 180 18.77 5.85 3.49
C ASN A 180 18.02 4.58 3.95
N ILE A 181 16.98 4.18 3.20
CA ILE A 181 16.27 2.93 3.44
C ILE A 181 17.04 1.82 2.70
N PRO A 182 17.48 0.75 3.39
CA PRO A 182 18.19 -0.35 2.76
C PRO A 182 17.34 -1.05 1.71
N THR A 183 17.95 -1.36 0.59
CA THR A 183 17.32 -1.92 -0.59
C THR A 183 17.85 -3.33 -0.89
N PHE A 184 16.91 -4.23 -1.17
CA PHE A 184 17.13 -5.60 -1.62
C PHE A 184 16.49 -5.71 -2.98
N ALA A 185 17.17 -6.28 -3.98
CA ALA A 185 16.56 -6.38 -5.30
C ALA A 185 17.03 -7.58 -6.10
N ILE A 186 16.13 -8.10 -6.93
CA ILE A 186 16.45 -9.01 -8.03
C ILE A 186 17.07 -8.17 -9.15
N VAL A 187 18.28 -8.54 -9.57
CA VAL A 187 19.07 -7.80 -10.56
C VAL A 187 19.39 -8.70 -11.73
N ASP A 188 18.80 -8.41 -12.88
CA ASP A 188 19.20 -9.02 -14.14
C ASP A 188 20.42 -8.27 -14.74
N THR A 189 21.08 -8.92 -15.68
CA THR A 189 22.23 -8.48 -16.48
C THR A 189 22.09 -7.12 -17.15
N ASN A 190 20.89 -6.57 -17.35
CA ASN A 190 20.65 -5.25 -17.92
C ASN A 190 20.72 -4.10 -16.88
N SER A 191 20.70 -4.44 -15.59
CA SER A 191 20.55 -3.50 -14.49
C SER A 191 21.88 -3.24 -13.80
N ASN A 192 22.02 -2.11 -13.11
CA ASN A 192 23.24 -1.78 -12.38
C ASN A 192 23.14 -2.27 -10.92
N PRO A 193 23.95 -3.26 -10.50
CA PRO A 193 23.87 -3.82 -9.14
C PRO A 193 24.32 -2.82 -8.08
N ASN A 194 25.12 -1.82 -8.42
CA ASN A 194 25.64 -0.82 -7.48
C ASN A 194 24.58 0.19 -7.00
N LEU A 195 23.36 0.12 -7.55
CA LEU A 195 22.24 0.97 -7.12
C LEU A 195 21.50 0.42 -5.91
N VAL A 196 21.81 -0.81 -5.49
CA VAL A 196 21.10 -1.55 -4.46
C VAL A 196 22.10 -2.09 -3.44
N ASP A 197 21.72 -2.10 -2.17
CA ASP A 197 22.61 -2.52 -1.06
C ASP A 197 22.82 -4.03 -1.05
N PHE A 198 21.75 -4.79 -1.28
CA PHE A 198 21.77 -6.25 -1.36
C PHE A 198 21.28 -6.72 -2.75
N PRO A 199 22.15 -6.73 -3.77
CA PRO A 199 21.78 -7.19 -5.11
C PRO A 199 21.74 -8.73 -5.15
N ILE A 200 20.63 -9.28 -5.65
CA ILE A 200 20.46 -10.72 -5.92
C ILE A 200 20.52 -10.92 -7.44
N PRO A 201 21.65 -11.40 -8.00
CA PRO A 201 21.77 -11.65 -9.44
C PRO A 201 20.84 -12.77 -9.86
N ALA A 202 19.81 -12.46 -10.64
CA ALA A 202 18.78 -13.43 -11.01
C ALA A 202 17.90 -12.91 -12.15
N ASN A 203 17.30 -13.85 -12.87
CA ASN A 203 16.29 -13.58 -13.90
C ASN A 203 15.04 -12.92 -13.28
N ASP A 204 14.67 -11.74 -13.80
CA ASP A 204 13.46 -11.02 -13.39
C ASP A 204 12.31 -11.10 -14.41
N ASP A 205 12.48 -11.81 -15.53
CA ASP A 205 11.47 -12.03 -16.58
C ASP A 205 10.68 -13.33 -16.38
N ALA A 206 11.30 -14.35 -15.78
CA ALA A 206 10.66 -15.65 -15.57
C ALA A 206 9.87 -15.69 -14.25
N SER A 207 8.56 -15.94 -14.33
CA SER A 207 7.70 -16.09 -13.15
C SER A 207 8.18 -17.16 -12.16
N LYS A 208 8.71 -18.30 -12.63
CA LYS A 208 9.25 -19.34 -11.75
C LYS A 208 10.48 -18.86 -10.97
N ALA A 209 11.39 -18.16 -11.64
CA ALA A 209 12.58 -17.59 -11.01
C ALA A 209 12.22 -16.56 -9.93
N ILE A 210 11.33 -15.61 -10.27
CA ILE A 210 10.85 -14.59 -9.32
C ILE A 210 10.16 -15.26 -8.13
N SER A 211 9.29 -16.24 -8.38
CA SER A 211 8.59 -16.98 -7.33
C SER A 211 9.54 -17.65 -6.36
N LEU A 212 10.55 -18.38 -6.87
CA LEU A 212 11.52 -19.07 -6.03
C LEU A 212 12.29 -18.09 -5.13
N ILE A 213 12.80 -17.00 -5.69
CA ILE A 213 13.57 -16.00 -4.92
C ILE A 213 12.67 -15.32 -3.88
N VAL A 214 11.49 -14.84 -4.29
CA VAL A 214 10.54 -14.15 -3.40
C VAL A 214 10.09 -15.08 -2.27
N TRP A 215 9.79 -16.34 -2.58
CA TRP A 215 9.41 -17.34 -1.60
C TRP A 215 10.52 -17.55 -0.55
N LYS A 216 11.78 -17.67 -0.98
CA LYS A 216 12.91 -17.84 -0.04
C LYS A 216 13.14 -16.63 0.85
N MET A 217 12.95 -15.41 0.33
CA MET A 217 12.99 -14.21 1.16
C MET A 217 11.87 -14.19 2.20
N ILE A 218 10.69 -14.68 1.81
CA ILE A 218 9.52 -14.74 2.67
C ILE A 218 9.69 -15.79 3.77
N GLU A 219 10.23 -16.97 3.47
CA GLU A 219 10.58 -17.98 4.48
C GLU A 219 11.54 -17.38 5.53
N ALA A 220 12.55 -16.62 5.10
CA ALA A 220 13.48 -15.95 6.02
C ALA A 220 12.79 -14.88 6.90
N ILE A 221 11.82 -14.14 6.35
CA ILE A 221 11.02 -13.17 7.10
C ILE A 221 10.11 -13.88 8.12
N GLU A 222 9.45 -14.97 7.71
CA GLU A 222 8.62 -15.79 8.61
C GLU A 222 9.45 -16.37 9.77
N GLU A 223 10.64 -16.93 9.48
CA GLU A 223 11.59 -17.36 10.50
C GLU A 223 11.89 -16.22 11.50
N GLY A 224 12.18 -15.02 11.01
CA GLY A 224 12.47 -13.85 11.85
C GLY A 224 11.28 -13.41 12.71
N LEU A 225 10.06 -13.46 12.16
CA LEU A 225 8.84 -13.14 12.89
C LEU A 225 8.50 -14.19 13.96
N MET A 226 8.74 -15.48 13.67
CA MET A 226 8.56 -16.56 14.64
C MET A 226 9.55 -16.44 15.80
N GLU A 227 10.83 -16.20 15.52
CA GLU A 227 11.83 -15.95 16.56
C GLU A 227 11.43 -14.77 17.46
N ARG A 228 10.92 -13.68 16.86
CA ARG A 228 10.44 -12.54 17.63
C ARG A 228 9.27 -12.90 18.56
N LYS A 229 8.34 -13.75 18.14
CA LYS A 229 7.22 -14.19 18.98
C LYS A 229 7.74 -14.99 20.16
N ILE A 230 8.61 -15.97 19.92
CA ILE A 230 9.23 -16.79 20.96
C ILE A 230 10.01 -15.91 21.95
N ASP A 231 10.78 -14.94 21.46
CA ASP A 231 11.55 -14.03 22.32
C ASP A 231 10.65 -13.11 23.17
N LYS A 232 9.43 -12.81 22.71
CA LYS A 232 8.43 -12.07 23.50
C LYS A 232 7.77 -12.95 24.56
N ASP A 233 7.35 -14.15 24.17
CA ASP A 233 6.66 -15.09 25.06
C ASP A 233 7.58 -15.49 26.24
N LYS A 234 8.87 -15.72 25.97
CA LYS A 234 9.88 -15.98 27.01
C LYS A 234 10.08 -14.81 27.98
N ARG A 235 9.95 -13.57 27.50
CA ARG A 235 10.08 -12.38 28.38
C ARG A 235 8.83 -12.17 29.22
N SER A 236 7.64 -12.46 28.68
CA SER A 236 6.40 -12.39 29.46
C SER A 236 6.31 -13.47 30.54
N ASP A 237 6.98 -14.61 30.36
CA ASP A 237 7.05 -15.67 31.38
C ASP A 237 8.05 -15.36 32.51
N ASP A 238 9.02 -14.47 32.27
CA ASP A 238 10.09 -14.11 33.23
C ASP A 238 9.76 -12.81 34.01
N GLU A 239 8.91 -11.93 33.46
CA GLU A 239 8.53 -10.65 34.08
C GLU A 239 7.19 -10.69 34.83
N GLY A 240 7.09 -11.59 35.80
CA GLY A 240 6.22 -11.39 36.96
C GLY A 240 6.94 -10.59 38.04
N VAL A 241 6.99 -9.26 37.92
CA VAL A 241 7.01 -8.20 38.97
C VAL A 241 7.56 -6.87 38.41
N ASP A 242 6.66 -5.88 38.41
CA ASP A 242 6.79 -4.40 38.45
C ASP A 242 7.38 -3.55 37.31
N SER A 243 6.79 -2.36 37.27
CA SER A 243 6.51 -1.49 36.13
C SER A 243 7.51 -0.37 35.87
N ASP A 244 7.44 0.11 34.62
CA ASP A 244 7.59 1.51 34.18
C ASP A 244 9.02 2.08 34.05
N ASN A 245 9.50 2.26 32.82
CA ASN A 245 9.59 3.60 32.22
C ASN A 245 9.92 3.56 30.72
N SER A 246 9.30 4.50 30.03
CA SER A 246 9.41 4.97 28.66
C SER A 246 10.83 5.08 28.05
N THR A 247 10.89 4.81 26.74
CA THR A 247 11.77 5.55 25.81
C THR A 247 11.22 5.46 24.39
N GLU A 248 10.26 6.35 24.10
CA GLU A 248 9.78 6.60 22.74
C GLU A 248 10.86 7.34 21.94
N GLY A 249 11.44 6.63 20.97
CA GLY A 249 12.31 7.23 19.97
C GLY A 249 11.49 8.07 18.97
N ARG A 250 11.63 9.41 19.09
CA ARG A 250 11.36 10.47 18.11
C ARG A 250 10.51 10.04 16.90
N ALA A 251 9.20 10.21 17.02
CA ALA A 251 8.34 10.38 15.87
C ALA A 251 8.78 11.64 15.12
N TYR A 252 8.90 11.57 13.79
CA TYR A 252 8.85 12.77 12.98
C TYR A 252 7.40 13.27 13.07
N ASP A 253 7.16 14.20 14.01
CA ASP A 253 5.96 15.00 14.07
C ASP A 253 5.91 15.83 12.79
N ILE A 254 5.13 15.35 11.83
CA ILE A 254 4.60 16.19 10.77
C ILE A 254 3.18 16.48 11.22
N ASP A 255 3.01 17.73 11.62
CA ASP A 255 1.80 18.34 12.13
C ASP A 255 0.53 17.76 11.49
N ASP A 256 -0.38 17.30 12.34
CA ASP A 256 -1.80 17.15 12.01
C ASP A 256 -2.40 18.56 11.82
N GLU A 257 -1.94 19.29 10.78
CA GLU A 257 -2.73 20.35 10.21
C GLU A 257 -3.96 19.71 9.56
N GLU A 258 -5.06 19.81 10.29
CA GLU A 258 -6.41 19.55 9.83
C GLU A 258 -6.59 20.09 8.41
N ASP A 259 -6.99 19.18 7.51
CA ASP A 259 -7.21 19.48 6.11
C ASP A 259 -8.16 20.70 5.94
N PRO A 260 -7.77 21.78 5.25
CA PRO A 260 -8.67 22.90 4.98
C PRO A 260 -9.92 22.50 4.17
N GLU A 261 -9.92 21.36 3.46
CA GLU A 261 -11.15 20.80 2.87
C GLU A 261 -12.13 20.27 3.91
N LEU A 262 -11.65 19.70 5.03
CA LEU A 262 -12.49 19.25 6.15
C LEU A 262 -13.22 20.42 6.81
N LYS A 263 -12.56 21.58 6.96
CA LYS A 263 -13.20 22.82 7.45
C LYS A 263 -14.25 23.34 6.48
N LYS A 264 -14.00 23.28 5.16
CA LYS A 264 -15.01 23.69 4.15
C LYS A 264 -16.22 22.78 4.15
N LEU A 265 -16.03 21.46 4.24
CA LEU A 265 -17.13 20.50 4.32
C LEU A 265 -17.95 20.65 5.61
N ALA A 266 -17.29 20.87 6.75
CA ALA A 266 -17.95 21.10 8.03
C ALA A 266 -18.75 22.41 8.04
N LYS A 267 -18.23 23.48 7.42
CA LYS A 267 -18.90 24.79 7.31
C LYS A 267 -20.09 24.76 6.34
N GLN A 268 -20.02 23.95 5.28
CA GLN A 268 -21.16 23.70 4.40
C GLN A 268 -22.27 22.92 5.10
N LYS A 269 -21.94 21.87 5.89
CA LYS A 269 -22.94 21.14 6.69
C LYS A 269 -23.63 22.01 7.75
N ALA A 270 -22.87 22.89 8.42
CA ALA A 270 -23.43 23.80 9.42
C ALA A 270 -24.40 24.83 8.80
N ASN A 271 -24.20 25.23 7.55
CA ASN A 271 -25.11 26.14 6.84
C ASN A 271 -26.37 25.41 6.33
N ASP A 272 -26.26 24.19 5.81
CA ASP A 272 -27.40 23.41 5.34
C ASP A 272 -28.33 22.98 6.49
N GLU A 273 -27.78 22.65 7.67
CA GLU A 273 -28.59 22.28 8.84
C GLU A 273 -29.30 23.49 9.48
N GLY A 274 -28.77 24.71 9.29
CA GLY A 274 -29.36 25.95 9.80
C GLY A 274 -30.58 26.45 9.02
N GLU A 275 -30.69 26.14 7.72
CA GLU A 275 -31.82 26.59 6.89
C GLU A 275 -33.07 25.70 7.02
N VAL A 276 -32.92 24.41 7.35
CA VAL A 276 -34.05 23.45 7.37
C VAL A 276 -34.94 23.61 8.63
N MET A 277 -34.49 24.33 9.68
CA MET A 277 -35.25 24.48 10.94
C MET A 277 -36.25 25.65 11.01
N LYS A 278 -36.38 26.52 9.99
CA LYS A 278 -37.40 27.59 9.99
C LYS A 278 -38.68 27.15 9.26
N ARG A 279 -39.51 26.34 9.92
CA ARG A 279 -40.92 26.18 9.52
C ARG A 279 -41.69 27.49 9.79
N PRO A 280 -42.53 27.98 8.86
CA PRO A 280 -43.34 29.17 9.11
C PRO A 280 -44.44 28.87 10.15
N ARG A 281 -44.56 29.72 11.18
CA ARG A 281 -45.62 29.65 12.20
C ARG A 281 -46.97 30.04 11.56
N LYS A 282 -47.98 29.17 11.66
CA LYS A 282 -49.39 29.55 11.48
C LYS A 282 -49.83 30.43 12.66
N PRO A 283 -50.54 31.55 12.47
CA PRO A 283 -51.18 32.26 13.57
C PRO A 283 -52.52 31.61 13.94
N ALA A 284 -52.81 31.60 15.25
CA ALA A 284 -53.95 30.99 15.90
C ALA A 284 -55.21 31.89 15.88
N ALA A 285 -56.37 31.26 16.02
CA ALA A 285 -57.70 31.86 16.02
C ALA A 285 -58.16 32.37 17.40
N GLY A 286 -58.99 33.41 17.38
CA GLY A 286 -59.79 33.95 18.49
C GLY A 286 -59.86 35.48 18.37
N GLY A 287 -60.98 36.20 18.32
CA GLY A 287 -62.40 35.93 18.41
C GLY A 287 -63.04 37.21 18.94
N ASN A 288 -63.80 37.98 18.14
CA ASN A 288 -64.78 38.94 18.66
C ASN A 288 -65.86 39.30 17.62
N ARG A 289 -67.06 39.61 18.13
CA ARG A 289 -68.39 39.67 17.47
C ARG A 289 -68.64 40.96 16.65
N GLY A 290 -69.48 40.88 15.60
CA GLY A 290 -70.17 42.03 14.97
C GLY A 290 -70.66 41.78 13.54
N PRO A 291 -71.81 42.31 13.06
CA PRO A 291 -72.78 41.50 12.32
C PRO A 291 -72.78 41.60 10.79
N VAL A 292 -73.05 40.43 10.18
CA VAL A 292 -73.90 40.10 9.02
C VAL A 292 -74.15 41.18 7.95
N ARG A 293 -73.78 40.84 6.70
CA ARG A 293 -74.61 41.08 5.49
C ARG A 293 -74.33 40.00 4.42
N LYS A 294 -75.37 39.23 4.08
CA LYS A 294 -75.53 38.44 2.82
C LYS A 294 -75.85 39.44 1.68
N PRO A 295 -75.65 39.14 0.37
CA PRO A 295 -76.30 37.99 -0.27
C PRO A 295 -75.61 37.35 -1.50
N ALA A 296 -76.25 36.25 -1.94
CA ALA A 296 -76.44 35.74 -3.32
C ALA A 296 -75.21 35.62 -4.24
N GLY A 297 -74.93 34.52 -4.93
CA GLY A 297 -75.76 33.40 -5.34
C GLY A 297 -75.25 32.92 -6.71
N GLY A 298 -75.46 31.65 -7.02
CA GLY A 298 -75.54 31.16 -8.40
C GLY A 298 -74.29 30.49 -8.97
N GLY A 299 -74.52 29.34 -9.62
CA GLY A 299 -73.71 28.90 -10.76
C GLY A 299 -73.04 27.55 -10.61
N ALA A 300 -73.80 26.48 -10.83
CA ALA A 300 -73.32 25.12 -11.08
C ALA A 300 -72.80 24.97 -12.54
N PRO A 301 -72.53 23.76 -13.06
CA PRO A 301 -71.19 23.29 -13.48
C PRO A 301 -71.10 23.03 -14.99
N LYS A 302 -69.92 22.59 -15.49
CA LYS A 302 -69.64 21.74 -16.69
C LYS A 302 -68.19 21.97 -17.15
N LYS A 303 -67.42 21.04 -17.73
CA LYS A 303 -67.67 19.83 -18.55
C LYS A 303 -66.35 19.02 -18.53
N LYS A 304 -66.36 17.71 -18.24
CA LYS A 304 -66.07 16.61 -19.19
C LYS A 304 -65.47 17.06 -20.55
N PHE A 305 -64.21 16.73 -20.82
CA PHE A 305 -63.76 15.64 -21.71
C PHE A 305 -62.34 15.26 -21.34
#